data_AF-A0AAV9ZNY0-F1
#
_entry.id   AF-A0AAV9ZNY0-F1
#
_cell.length_a   1.000
_cell.length_b   1.000
_cell.length_c   1.000
_cell.angle_alpha   90.00
_cell.angle_beta   90.00
_cell.angle_gamma   90.00
#
_symmetry.space_group_name_H-M   'P 1'
#
loop_
_entity.id
_entity.type
_entity.pdbx_description
1 polymer ?
#
loop_
_entity_poly.entity_id
_entity_poly.type
_entity_poly.pdbx_seq_one_letter_code
_entity_poly.pdbx_strand_id
1 'polypeptide(L)'
;MSFDPYAVSPKRFISRLERAFLAAWSTTHVETNCAMVVNITYKSAEHGSKATPCRNVPVVCKLCYPDEPRPGASQRAQWRYNMPEHLSTAHPEYASPLNPGGARLPHEVWESMKVEEAEELALGIPKVSIPAVFAEIAAPNEGVDRSNVVGRKRAKKNNVATGPRKTSKTVVS
;
A
#
# COMPACT_ATOMS: atom_id res chain seq x y z
N MET A 1 27.04 -16.40 27.59
CA MET A 1 25.72 -15.98 28.10
C MET A 1 24.82 -15.87 26.89
N SER A 2 23.96 -16.87 26.65
CA SER A 2 23.09 -16.93 25.47
C SER A 2 21.81 -16.18 25.75
N PHE A 3 21.57 -15.11 24.99
CA PHE A 3 20.33 -14.34 25.04
C PHE A 3 19.30 -15.08 24.18
N ASP A 4 18.23 -15.57 24.79
CA ASP A 4 17.13 -16.25 24.09
C ASP A 4 16.08 -15.19 23.70
N PRO A 5 15.96 -14.80 22.42
CA PRO A 5 15.05 -13.73 22.00
C PRO A 5 13.57 -14.14 22.02
N TYR A 6 13.24 -15.38 22.40
CA TYR A 6 11.88 -15.90 22.44
C TYR A 6 11.22 -15.87 23.84
N ALA A 7 11.76 -15.07 24.75
CA ALA A 7 11.16 -14.88 26.07
C ALA A 7 9.73 -14.31 25.96
N VAL A 8 8.79 -15.10 26.49
CA VAL A 8 7.34 -15.01 26.38
C VAL A 8 6.79 -13.59 26.63
N SER A 9 6.09 -13.07 25.63
CA SER A 9 5.36 -11.80 25.67
C SER A 9 4.19 -11.85 26.67
N PRO A 10 3.90 -10.78 27.42
CA PRO A 10 2.79 -10.75 28.37
C PRO A 10 1.44 -10.87 27.65
N LYS A 11 0.58 -11.74 28.17
CA LYS A 11 -0.79 -11.96 27.68
C LYS A 11 -1.56 -10.64 27.65
N ARG A 12 -1.64 -9.98 26.50
CA ARG A 12 -2.50 -8.81 26.29
C ARG A 12 -3.95 -9.25 26.44
N PHE A 13 -4.71 -8.48 27.22
CA PHE A 13 -6.12 -8.71 27.47
C PHE A 13 -6.90 -8.30 26.20
N ILE A 14 -7.08 -9.24 25.28
CA ILE A 14 -7.81 -9.00 24.02
C ILE A 14 -9.26 -8.71 24.37
N SER A 15 -9.70 -7.50 23.99
CA SER A 15 -11.04 -6.99 24.24
C SER A 15 -12.11 -7.82 23.50
N ARG A 16 -13.37 -7.73 23.94
CA ARG A 16 -14.50 -8.46 23.31
C ARG A 16 -14.72 -8.03 21.85
N LEU A 17 -14.31 -6.81 21.48
CA LEU A 17 -14.42 -6.25 20.13
C LEU A 17 -13.34 -6.79 19.17
N GLU A 18 -12.09 -6.94 19.63
CA GLU A 18 -11.03 -7.56 18.82
C GLU A 18 -11.30 -9.03 18.51
N ARG A 19 -11.96 -9.77 19.43
CA ARG A 19 -12.38 -11.15 19.17
C ARG A 19 -13.48 -11.24 18.09
N ALA A 20 -14.34 -10.24 17.99
CA ALA A 20 -15.35 -10.18 16.93
C ALA A 20 -14.70 -9.85 15.57
N PHE A 21 -13.71 -8.97 15.55
CA PHE A 21 -12.92 -8.64 14.36
C PHE A 21 -12.17 -9.88 13.81
N LEU A 22 -11.58 -10.69 14.69
CA LEU A 22 -10.93 -11.96 14.33
C LEU A 22 -11.91 -13.08 13.92
N ALA A 23 -13.18 -12.99 14.34
CA ALA A 23 -14.22 -13.95 13.96
C ALA A 23 -14.76 -13.68 12.55
N ALA A 24 -14.78 -12.42 12.09
CA ALA A 24 -15.21 -12.07 10.73
C ALA A 24 -14.25 -12.57 9.62
N TRP A 25 -13.03 -12.98 9.99
CA TRP A 25 -12.04 -13.58 9.07
C TRP A 25 -12.03 -15.11 9.12
N SER A 26 -12.96 -15.75 9.82
CA SER A 26 -12.98 -17.22 9.90
C SER A 26 -13.65 -17.83 8.67
N THR A 27 -12.82 -18.47 7.84
CA THR A 27 -13.21 -19.42 6.80
C THR A 27 -13.67 -18.76 5.49
N THR A 28 -12.70 -18.43 4.64
CA THR A 28 -12.95 -18.25 3.20
C THR A 28 -13.33 -19.60 2.61
N HIS A 29 -14.62 -19.83 2.40
CA HIS A 29 -15.10 -20.95 1.60
C HIS A 29 -14.73 -20.69 0.14
N VAL A 30 -13.81 -21.48 -0.40
CA VAL A 30 -13.53 -21.50 -1.85
C VAL A 30 -14.50 -22.50 -2.46
N GLU A 31 -15.45 -22.02 -3.27
CA GLU A 31 -16.35 -22.90 -4.01
C GLU A 31 -15.57 -23.57 -5.14
N THR A 32 -15.38 -24.88 -5.05
CA THR A 32 -14.74 -25.70 -6.09
C THR A 32 -15.57 -26.96 -6.31
N ASN A 33 -15.68 -27.42 -7.56
CA ASN A 33 -16.27 -28.72 -7.90
C ASN A 33 -15.30 -29.91 -7.64
N CYS A 34 -14.20 -29.67 -6.91
CA CYS A 34 -13.27 -30.74 -6.56
C CYS A 34 -13.94 -31.65 -5.53
N ALA A 35 -13.96 -32.98 -5.77
CA ALA A 35 -14.49 -33.94 -4.79
C ALA A 35 -13.74 -33.90 -3.43
N MET A 36 -12.53 -33.35 -3.42
CA MET A 36 -11.74 -33.06 -2.22
C MET A 36 -11.77 -31.56 -1.90
N VAL A 37 -12.94 -31.02 -1.55
CA VAL A 37 -13.03 -29.67 -1.00
C VAL A 37 -12.40 -29.69 0.39
N VAL A 38 -11.25 -29.06 0.53
CA VAL A 38 -10.61 -28.83 1.83
C VAL A 38 -10.86 -27.38 2.22
N ASN A 39 -11.43 -27.16 3.40
CA ASN A 39 -11.54 -25.82 3.95
C ASN A 39 -10.14 -25.33 4.33
N ILE A 40 -9.58 -24.41 3.56
CA ILE A 40 -8.28 -23.81 3.84
C ILE A 40 -8.51 -22.61 4.75
N THR A 41 -8.06 -22.71 6.00
CA THR A 41 -8.03 -21.57 6.92
C THR A 41 -6.65 -20.92 6.90
N TYR A 42 -6.56 -19.68 6.45
CA TYR A 42 -5.28 -18.95 6.39
C TYR A 42 -4.79 -18.43 7.75
N LYS A 43 -5.58 -18.58 8.82
CA LYS A 43 -5.20 -18.13 10.18
C LYS A 43 -3.88 -18.74 10.67
N SER A 44 -3.60 -19.98 10.32
CA SER A 44 -2.32 -20.62 10.68
C SER A 44 -1.15 -20.07 9.87
N ALA A 45 -1.39 -19.62 8.63
CA ALA A 45 -0.37 -19.03 7.77
C ALA A 45 -0.09 -17.55 8.11
N GLU A 46 -0.98 -16.88 8.85
CA GLU A 46 -0.74 -15.52 9.35
C GLU A 46 0.38 -15.47 10.38
N HIS A 47 0.53 -16.54 11.16
CA HIS A 47 1.59 -16.68 12.16
C HIS A 47 2.68 -17.61 11.62
N GLY A 48 3.76 -17.00 11.11
CA GLY A 48 4.94 -17.77 10.69
C GLY A 48 5.49 -18.58 11.87
N SER A 49 6.01 -19.77 11.57
CA SER A 49 6.62 -20.66 12.54
C SER A 49 8.09 -20.92 12.18
N LYS A 50 8.86 -21.51 13.09
CA LYS A 50 10.25 -21.91 12.78
C LYS A 50 10.32 -22.92 11.63
N ALA A 51 9.32 -23.79 11.50
CA ALA A 51 9.25 -24.78 10.42
C ALA A 51 8.69 -24.19 9.12
N THR A 52 7.85 -23.16 9.21
CA THR A 52 7.16 -22.50 8.10
C THR A 52 7.28 -20.98 8.27
N PRO A 53 8.45 -20.40 7.94
CA PRO A 53 8.70 -18.99 8.23
C PRO A 53 7.88 -18.05 7.35
N CYS A 54 7.44 -18.49 6.17
CA CYS A 54 6.71 -17.65 5.23
C CYS A 54 5.27 -17.40 5.67
N ARG A 55 4.85 -16.13 5.64
CA ARG A 55 3.48 -15.68 5.92
C ARG A 55 2.81 -15.21 4.64
N ASN A 56 2.86 -16.06 3.61
CA ASN A 56 2.19 -15.76 2.35
C ASN A 56 0.69 -15.96 2.50
N VAL A 57 0.01 -14.92 2.98
CA VAL A 57 -1.44 -14.89 3.13
C VAL A 57 -2.07 -14.00 2.07
N PRO A 58 -3.28 -14.32 1.61
CA PRO A 58 -4.06 -13.40 0.79
C PRO A 58 -4.49 -12.19 1.63
N VAL A 59 -4.28 -11.00 1.10
CA VAL A 59 -4.59 -9.70 1.72
C VAL A 59 -5.57 -8.95 0.81
N VAL A 60 -6.60 -8.34 1.38
CA VAL A 60 -7.53 -7.50 0.63
C VAL A 60 -6.98 -6.08 0.56
N CYS A 61 -6.83 -5.55 -0.65
CA CYS A 61 -6.39 -4.17 -0.85
C CYS A 61 -7.49 -3.19 -0.44
N LYS A 62 -7.24 -2.40 0.61
CA LYS A 62 -8.17 -1.36 1.10
C LYS A 62 -8.32 -0.16 0.17
N LEU A 63 -7.41 0.01 -0.80
CA LEU A 63 -7.56 1.03 -1.84
C LEU A 63 -8.59 0.61 -2.90
N CYS A 64 -8.65 -0.68 -3.25
CA CYS A 64 -9.67 -1.24 -4.14
C CYS A 64 -11.03 -1.38 -3.45
N TYR A 65 -11.01 -1.76 -2.17
CA TYR A 65 -12.19 -2.03 -1.35
C TYR A 65 -12.11 -1.24 -0.04
N PRO A 66 -12.42 0.06 -0.06
CA PRO A 66 -12.35 0.91 1.14
C PRO A 66 -13.38 0.51 2.20
N ASP A 67 -14.55 0.06 1.75
CA ASP A 67 -15.63 -0.34 2.64
C ASP A 67 -15.45 -1.77 3.19
N GLU A 68 -16.05 -2.01 4.35
CA GLU A 68 -16.13 -3.36 4.90
C GLU A 68 -16.95 -4.28 3.98
N PRO A 69 -16.53 -5.55 3.80
CA PRO A 69 -17.30 -6.50 3.01
C PRO A 69 -18.68 -6.68 3.62
N ARG A 70 -19.72 -6.59 2.78
CA ARG A 70 -21.05 -7.02 3.17
C ARG A 70 -21.04 -8.52 3.47
N PRO A 71 -21.84 -9.00 4.45
CA PRO A 71 -21.96 -10.43 4.70
C PRO A 71 -22.30 -11.20 3.42
N GLY A 72 -21.51 -12.23 3.11
CA GLY A 72 -21.67 -13.05 1.89
C GLY A 72 -21.06 -12.45 0.61
N ALA A 73 -20.49 -11.24 0.65
CA ALA A 73 -19.76 -10.70 -0.49
C ALA A 73 -18.34 -11.27 -0.55
N SER A 74 -17.93 -11.73 -1.73
CA SER A 74 -16.55 -12.09 -2.00
C SER A 74 -15.75 -10.85 -2.41
N GLN A 75 -14.57 -10.67 -1.80
CA GLN A 75 -13.62 -9.63 -2.18
C GLN A 75 -12.41 -10.27 -2.84
N ARG A 76 -11.84 -9.61 -3.85
CA ARG A 76 -10.60 -10.07 -4.48
C ARG A 76 -9.45 -9.79 -3.52
N ALA A 77 -8.75 -10.86 -3.13
CA ALA A 77 -7.54 -10.76 -2.34
C ALA A 77 -6.31 -10.97 -3.24
N GLN A 78 -5.20 -10.38 -2.83
CA GLN A 78 -3.91 -10.46 -3.47
C GLN A 78 -2.93 -11.11 -2.50
N TRP A 79 -2.03 -11.96 -2.97
CA TRP A 79 -0.98 -12.51 -2.11
C TRP A 79 -0.11 -11.39 -1.55
N ARG A 80 0.25 -11.47 -0.26
CA ARG A 80 1.06 -10.43 0.41
C ARG A 80 2.30 -10.04 -0.38
N TYR A 81 3.03 -11.02 -0.93
CA TYR A 81 4.25 -10.76 -1.72
C TYR A 81 3.99 -10.15 -3.10
N ASN A 82 2.78 -10.29 -3.63
CA ASN A 82 2.38 -9.73 -4.93
C ASN A 82 1.74 -8.35 -4.78
N MET A 83 1.53 -7.87 -3.55
CA MET A 83 0.94 -6.56 -3.31
C MET A 83 1.75 -5.39 -3.90
N PRO A 84 3.10 -5.36 -3.87
CA PRO A 84 3.85 -4.29 -4.52
C PRO A 84 3.59 -4.18 -6.02
N GLU A 85 3.46 -5.32 -6.71
CA GLU A 85 3.12 -5.36 -8.14
C GLU A 85 1.68 -4.88 -8.38
N HIS A 86 0.73 -5.33 -7.56
CA HIS A 86 -0.65 -4.84 -7.59
C HIS A 86 -0.71 -3.32 -7.39
N LEU A 87 0.02 -2.76 -6.42
CA LEU A 87 0.08 -1.32 -6.21
C LEU A 87 0.63 -0.60 -7.43
N SER A 88 1.71 -1.11 -8.05
CA SER A 88 2.29 -0.46 -9.22
C SER A 88 1.36 -0.43 -10.44
N THR A 89 0.46 -1.41 -10.57
CA THR A 89 -0.42 -1.58 -11.74
C THR A 89 -1.80 -0.97 -11.52
N ALA A 90 -2.40 -1.17 -10.35
CA ALA A 90 -3.76 -0.73 -10.04
C ALA A 90 -3.81 0.63 -9.33
N HIS A 91 -2.72 1.02 -8.65
CA HIS A 91 -2.63 2.21 -7.81
C HIS A 91 -1.33 3.01 -8.08
N PRO A 92 -1.04 3.38 -9.34
CA PRO A 92 0.22 4.02 -9.72
C PRO A 92 0.43 5.39 -9.05
N GLU A 93 -0.63 6.00 -8.50
CA GLU A 93 -0.55 7.23 -7.73
C GLU A 93 0.20 7.08 -6.40
N TYR A 94 0.34 5.85 -5.88
CA TYR A 94 1.02 5.58 -4.61
C TYR A 94 2.45 5.09 -4.78
N ALA A 95 3.25 5.34 -3.75
CA ALA A 95 4.64 4.91 -3.67
C ALA A 95 4.71 3.38 -3.62
N SER A 96 5.56 2.81 -4.47
CA SER A 96 5.88 1.39 -4.51
C SER A 96 7.35 1.21 -4.87
N PRO A 97 7.94 -0.01 -4.74
CA PRO A 97 9.32 -0.23 -5.15
C PRO A 97 9.59 0.12 -6.63
N LEU A 98 8.56 -0.01 -7.48
CA LEU A 98 8.61 0.35 -8.90
C LEU A 98 8.26 1.81 -9.17
N ASN A 99 7.61 2.51 -8.23
CA ASN A 99 7.30 3.93 -8.30
C ASN A 99 7.65 4.65 -6.99
N PRO A 100 8.93 5.01 -6.76
CA PRO A 100 9.34 5.66 -5.52
C PRO A 100 8.83 7.11 -5.38
N GLY A 101 8.37 7.74 -6.48
CA GLY A 101 7.89 9.12 -6.48
C GLY A 101 6.39 9.29 -6.17
N GLY A 102 5.67 8.19 -5.93
CA GLY A 102 4.24 8.22 -5.65
C GLY A 102 3.88 8.80 -4.27
N ALA A 103 2.59 9.03 -4.04
CA ALA A 103 2.06 9.46 -2.76
C ALA A 103 2.28 8.38 -1.68
N ARG A 104 2.40 8.79 -0.41
CA ARG A 104 2.56 7.85 0.69
C ARG A 104 1.34 6.92 0.81
N LEU A 105 1.59 5.63 0.96
CA LEU A 105 0.55 4.63 1.20
C LEU A 105 -0.17 4.91 2.53
N PRO A 106 -1.50 4.69 2.60
CA PRO A 106 -2.20 4.68 3.87
C PRO A 106 -1.61 3.63 4.82
N HIS A 107 -1.57 3.96 6.11
CA HIS A 107 -0.94 3.14 7.14
C HIS A 107 -1.48 1.71 7.18
N GLU A 108 -2.80 1.54 7.07
CA GLU A 108 -3.45 0.22 7.09
C GLU A 108 -3.00 -0.69 5.94
N VAL A 109 -2.86 -0.12 4.74
CA VAL A 109 -2.39 -0.85 3.55
C VAL A 109 -0.93 -1.25 3.75
N TRP A 110 -0.11 -0.32 4.24
CA TRP A 110 1.30 -0.55 4.54
C TRP A 110 1.51 -1.67 5.56
N GLU A 111 0.79 -1.65 6.69
CA GLU A 111 0.90 -2.67 7.73
C GLU A 111 0.50 -4.05 7.22
N SER A 112 -0.54 -4.13 6.39
CA SER A 112 -1.00 -5.41 5.83
C SER A 112 0.02 -6.09 4.90
N MET A 113 0.89 -5.29 4.28
CA MET A 113 1.93 -5.71 3.35
C MET A 113 3.27 -6.00 4.02
N LYS A 114 3.46 -5.55 5.25
CA LYS A 114 4.75 -5.63 5.94
C LYS A 114 5.18 -7.08 6.13
N VAL A 115 6.39 -7.39 5.69
CA VAL A 115 7.09 -8.63 6.03
C VAL A 115 7.85 -8.37 7.33
N GLU A 116 7.78 -9.31 8.29
CA GLU A 116 8.49 -9.14 9.56
C GLU A 116 9.97 -9.48 9.41
N GLU A 117 10.84 -8.76 10.14
CA GLU A 117 12.29 -9.00 10.13
C GLU A 117 12.65 -10.45 10.46
N ALA A 118 11.90 -11.10 11.36
CA ALA A 118 12.10 -12.51 11.69
C ALA A 118 11.86 -13.44 10.49
N GLU A 119 10.91 -13.10 9.62
CA GLU A 119 10.61 -13.83 8.39
C GLU A 119 11.68 -13.57 7.34
N GLU A 120 12.14 -12.33 7.18
CA GLU A 120 13.24 -11.98 6.28
C GLU A 120 14.54 -12.71 6.66
N LEU A 121 14.87 -12.75 7.96
CA LEU A 121 16.03 -13.48 8.48
C LEU A 121 15.90 -14.98 8.25
N ALA A 122 14.72 -15.56 8.48
CA ALA A 122 14.48 -16.98 8.28
C ALA A 122 14.53 -17.39 6.80
N LEU A 123 14.17 -16.48 5.88
CA LEU A 123 14.32 -16.65 4.44
C LEU A 123 15.76 -16.41 3.95
N GLY A 124 16.67 -15.96 4.83
CA GLY A 124 18.06 -15.67 4.48
C GLY A 124 18.22 -14.44 3.60
N ILE A 125 17.25 -13.51 3.64
CA ILE A 125 17.31 -12.27 2.87
C ILE A 125 18.33 -11.34 3.56
N PRO A 126 19.43 -10.95 2.89
CA PRO A 126 20.43 -10.11 3.50
C PRO A 126 19.86 -8.69 3.72
N LYS A 127 20.18 -8.07 4.87
CA LYS A 127 19.66 -6.73 5.22
C LYS A 127 19.98 -5.65 4.17
N VAL A 128 21.08 -5.81 3.45
CA VAL A 128 21.48 -4.89 2.37
C VAL A 128 20.55 -4.94 1.15
N SER A 129 19.79 -6.02 0.97
CA SER A 129 18.81 -6.12 -0.12
C SER A 129 17.40 -5.71 0.28
N ILE A 130 17.15 -5.46 1.57
CA ILE A 130 15.84 -5.00 2.04
C ILE A 130 15.79 -3.48 1.81
N PRO A 131 14.89 -2.99 0.93
CA PRO A 131 14.75 -1.57 0.71
C PRO A 131 14.32 -0.88 2.01
N ALA A 132 14.85 0.32 2.26
CA ALA A 132 14.49 1.09 3.44
C ALA A 132 12.95 1.28 3.52
N VAL A 133 12.43 1.24 4.73
CA VAL A 133 11.00 1.43 4.99
C VAL A 133 10.56 2.78 4.43
N PHE A 134 9.47 2.81 3.65
CA PHE A 134 8.99 4.03 2.96
C PHE A 134 8.73 5.22 3.88
N ALA A 135 8.54 4.99 5.19
CA ALA A 135 8.39 6.03 6.20
C ALA A 135 9.66 6.89 6.41
N GLU A 136 10.85 6.34 6.12
CA GLU A 136 12.14 7.00 6.35
C GLU A 136 12.66 7.79 5.14
N ILE A 137 11.93 7.76 4.01
CA ILE A 137 12.12 8.76 2.95
C ILE A 137 11.48 10.05 3.45
N ALA A 138 12.15 10.68 4.41
CA ALA A 138 11.99 12.08 4.70
C ALA A 138 12.10 12.81 3.36
N ALA A 139 11.11 13.65 3.06
CA ALA A 139 11.24 14.63 2.00
C ALA A 139 12.63 15.27 2.14
N PRO A 140 13.40 15.45 1.05
CA PRO A 140 14.64 16.20 1.12
C PRO A 140 14.27 17.51 1.83
N ASN A 141 14.94 17.78 2.95
CA ASN A 141 14.76 19.01 3.70
C ASN A 141 15.05 20.14 2.71
N GLU A 142 13.99 20.74 2.15
CA GLU A 142 14.09 21.95 1.35
C GLU A 142 14.42 23.10 2.31
N GLY A 143 15.69 23.15 2.72
CA GLY A 143 16.36 24.37 3.12
C GLY A 143 16.58 25.24 1.90
N VAL A 144 15.51 25.66 1.23
CA VAL A 144 15.58 26.75 0.24
C VAL A 144 15.64 28.05 1.04
N ASP A 145 16.87 28.50 1.27
CA ASP A 145 17.17 29.84 1.78
C ASP A 145 16.60 30.88 0.80
N ARG A 146 15.44 31.43 1.16
CA ARG A 146 14.81 32.55 0.44
C ARG A 146 15.49 33.86 0.84
N SER A 147 16.74 34.02 0.43
CA SER A 147 17.49 35.26 0.61
C SER A 147 18.06 35.74 -0.72
N ASN A 148 17.20 36.30 -1.58
CA ASN A 148 17.52 37.43 -2.48
C ASN A 148 16.35 37.71 -3.45
N VAL A 149 15.36 38.48 -2.99
CA VAL A 149 14.50 39.26 -3.90
C VAL A 149 14.75 40.73 -3.61
N VAL A 150 15.86 41.24 -4.14
CA VAL A 150 16.09 42.68 -4.25
C VAL A 150 15.25 43.18 -5.42
N GLY A 151 14.27 44.03 -5.11
CA GLY A 151 13.37 44.61 -6.09
C GLY A 151 13.99 45.65 -7.02
N ARG A 152 13.11 46.20 -7.87
CA ARG A 152 13.23 47.30 -8.88
C ARG A 152 13.31 46.75 -10.32
N LYS A 153 12.54 47.19 -11.31
CA LYS A 153 11.69 48.39 -11.48
C LYS A 153 10.56 48.06 -12.48
N ARG A 154 9.37 48.59 -12.18
CA ARG A 154 8.17 48.61 -13.02
C ARG A 154 8.42 49.58 -14.19
N ALA A 155 8.42 49.09 -15.43
CA ALA A 155 8.36 49.93 -16.63
C ALA A 155 7.02 49.69 -17.33
N LYS A 156 6.29 50.80 -17.46
CA LYS A 156 4.95 50.97 -18.02
C LYS A 156 5.09 51.26 -19.52
N LYS A 157 4.35 50.55 -20.39
CA LYS A 157 3.92 51.15 -21.66
C LYS A 157 2.60 50.56 -22.16
N ASN A 158 1.73 51.48 -22.56
CA ASN A 158 0.31 51.37 -22.79
C ASN A 158 -0.07 50.71 -24.14
N ASN A 159 -1.30 50.18 -24.17
CA ASN A 159 -2.38 50.26 -25.17
C ASN A 159 -2.05 50.32 -26.68
N VAL A 160 -2.84 49.56 -27.48
CA VAL A 160 -3.85 50.10 -28.42
C VAL A 160 -4.75 48.96 -28.94
N ALA A 161 -6.02 49.29 -29.17
CA ALA A 161 -7.16 48.44 -29.47
C ALA A 161 -7.41 48.22 -30.99
N THR A 162 -8.58 47.64 -31.30
CA THR A 162 -9.28 47.47 -32.62
C THR A 162 -8.78 46.31 -33.49
N GLY A 163 -9.59 45.41 -34.05
CA GLY A 163 -11.04 45.26 -34.23
C GLY A 163 -11.31 44.02 -35.11
N PRO A 164 -12.56 43.73 -35.53
CA PRO A 164 -13.03 42.37 -35.86
C PRO A 164 -13.10 42.03 -37.38
N ARG A 165 -13.48 40.77 -37.71
CA ARG A 165 -14.59 40.36 -38.63
C ARG A 165 -14.26 39.29 -39.71
N LYS A 166 -15.29 38.46 -39.98
CA LYS A 166 -15.67 37.65 -41.20
C LYS A 166 -15.19 36.19 -41.22
N THR A 167 -16.05 35.18 -40.99
CA THR A 167 -17.08 34.53 -41.85
C THR A 167 -16.56 33.96 -43.17
N SER A 168 -16.70 32.64 -43.36
CA SER A 168 -17.09 31.98 -44.64
C SER A 168 -17.60 30.54 -44.38
N LYS A 169 -18.84 30.28 -44.82
CA LYS A 169 -19.41 28.96 -45.12
C LYS A 169 -18.86 28.47 -46.47
N THR A 170 -18.71 27.15 -46.64
CA THR A 170 -18.98 26.47 -47.92
C THR A 170 -19.50 25.06 -47.68
N VAL A 171 -20.64 24.76 -48.31
CA VAL A 171 -21.29 23.47 -48.54
C VAL A 171 -21.23 23.24 -50.05
N VAL A 172 -20.72 22.11 -50.53
CA VAL A 172 -20.88 21.49 -51.89
C VAL A 172 -20.20 20.10 -51.77
N SER A 173 -20.69 18.93 -52.18
CA SER A 173 -21.92 18.39 -52.78
C SER A 173 -21.98 16.91 -52.42
#